data_AF-A0A2V8GYA2-F1
#
_entry.id   AF-A0A2V8GYA2-F1
#
_cell.length_a   1.000
_cell.length_b   1.000
_cell.length_c   1.000
_cell.angle_alpha   90.00
_cell.angle_beta   90.00
_cell.angle_gamma   90.00
#
_symmetry.space_group_name_H-M   'P 1'
#
loop_
_entity.id
_entity.type
_entity.pdbx_description
1 polymer ?
#
loop_
_entity_poly.entity_id
_entity_poly.type
_entity_poly.pdbx_seq_one_letter_code
_entity_poly.pdbx_strand_id
1 'polypeptide(L)'
;AYNLDTGKLVWRAYSVGPDAEILLDPAKTIDGATQKPVGANSSLKTWENEEWKLGGGTTWGWYTYDPQLNLFYYGSGNPGTWNPSQRPGDNKWSMTIFARNPDTGVAAWAYQMTPHDGWDYDGINESVLTEAQIGGNTVPTLTHFDRNGFAYVLDRRSGKLLAANKFDPTVNWAERIDLQTGRPLVTASKMTQADTNTKNICPAAQGAKNMQPVSYDAKTRLFYAGTNHICMDYQPFTVKYKSGFPYVGATVSMFPADNGDVRGRLIAFDSVTGQTKWTINEPFQVYSGPLTTDGGLIFYGTLDGWFKVADQATGKVLYQFHTPSGIISNPITYTHNGKQYVALLSGVGGWAAIGLAEGLTQGTEGLGAVGLTHSLGDYTNLGGTLMVFSLE
;
A
#
# COMPACT_ATOMS: atom_id res chain seq x y z
N ALA A 1 1.94 6.68 20.76
CA ALA A 1 0.60 6.56 21.37
C ALA A 1 0.33 7.71 22.34
N TYR A 2 -0.94 8.10 22.45
CA TYR A 2 -1.42 9.06 23.44
C TYR A 2 -2.47 8.39 24.32
N ASN A 3 -2.54 8.80 25.59
CA ASN A 3 -3.60 8.36 26.48
C ASN A 3 -4.94 8.97 26.05
N LEU A 4 -6.00 8.15 25.96
CA LEU A 4 -7.28 8.54 25.41
C LEU A 4 -7.99 9.63 26.23
N ASP A 5 -7.91 9.54 27.57
CA ASP A 5 -8.62 10.47 28.47
C ASP A 5 -7.92 11.82 28.62
N THR A 6 -6.59 11.81 28.57
CA THR A 6 -5.77 12.99 28.93
C THR A 6 -5.02 13.62 27.76
N GLY A 7 -4.92 12.92 26.62
CA GLY A 7 -4.11 13.34 25.48
C GLY A 7 -2.60 13.37 25.74
N LYS A 8 -2.12 12.85 26.88
CA LYS A 8 -0.68 12.80 27.20
C LYS A 8 0.04 11.79 26.31
N LEU A 9 1.23 12.15 25.82
CA LEU A 9 2.10 11.23 25.09
C LEU A 9 2.57 10.11 26.04
N VAL A 10 2.32 8.86 25.64
CA VAL A 10 2.74 7.67 26.41
C VAL A 10 4.07 7.16 25.89
N TRP A 11 4.16 6.94 24.58
CA TRP A 11 5.39 6.51 23.90
C TRP A 11 5.39 7.01 22.45
N ARG A 12 6.58 7.06 21.85
CA ARG A 12 6.78 7.31 20.42
C ARG A 12 7.84 6.33 19.92
N ALA A 13 7.49 5.57 18.88
CA ALA A 13 8.41 4.71 18.15
C ALA A 13 8.67 5.33 16.79
N TYR A 14 9.92 5.64 16.49
CA TYR A 14 10.35 6.03 15.15
C TYR A 14 10.47 4.79 14.25
N SER A 15 10.44 4.96 12.93
CA SER A 15 10.69 3.86 11.99
C SER A 15 12.18 3.67 11.71
N VAL A 16 12.97 4.74 11.77
CA VAL A 16 14.41 4.75 11.49
C VAL A 16 15.15 5.45 12.63
N GLY A 17 16.38 5.03 12.93
CA GLY A 17 17.22 5.64 13.95
C GLY A 17 17.74 4.66 15.01
N PRO A 18 18.25 5.17 16.14
CA PRO A 18 18.78 4.36 17.24
C PRO A 18 17.72 3.44 17.85
N ASP A 19 18.12 2.27 18.35
CA ASP A 19 17.23 1.24 18.92
C ASP A 19 16.25 1.80 19.99
N ALA A 20 16.73 2.73 20.81
CA ALA A 20 15.95 3.40 21.85
C ALA A 20 14.85 4.34 21.31
N GLU A 21 15.00 4.87 20.10
CA GLU A 21 13.99 5.72 19.46
C GLU A 21 13.01 4.90 18.63
N ILE A 22 13.49 3.85 17.98
CA ILE A 22 12.63 2.97 17.17
C ILE A 22 11.85 1.94 18.02
N LEU A 23 12.19 1.80 19.30
CA LEU A 23 11.61 0.85 20.26
C LEU A 23 11.67 -0.60 19.75
N LEU A 24 12.85 -1.02 19.32
CA LEU A 24 13.16 -2.42 18.98
C LEU A 24 14.09 -2.97 20.06
N ASP A 25 13.78 -4.15 20.61
CA ASP A 25 14.66 -4.88 21.52
C ASP A 25 15.66 -5.69 20.67
N PRO A 26 16.96 -5.36 20.68
CA PRO A 26 17.98 -6.04 19.86
C PRO A 26 18.04 -7.56 20.02
N ALA A 27 17.67 -8.06 21.20
CA ALA A 27 17.77 -9.47 21.55
C ALA A 27 16.45 -10.22 21.42
N LYS A 28 15.31 -9.50 21.36
CA LYS A 28 13.97 -10.11 21.38
C LYS A 28 13.11 -9.79 20.17
N THR A 29 13.22 -8.59 19.60
CA THR A 29 12.47 -8.27 18.39
C THR A 29 13.00 -9.13 17.26
N ILE A 30 12.11 -9.87 16.60
CA ILE A 30 12.47 -10.78 15.51
C ILE A 30 12.49 -10.04 14.17
N ASP A 31 13.55 -10.21 13.40
CA ASP A 31 13.58 -9.89 11.97
C ASP A 31 12.77 -10.97 11.23
N GLY A 32 11.66 -10.57 10.62
CA GLY A 32 10.72 -11.47 9.96
C GLY A 32 11.33 -12.27 8.79
N ALA A 33 12.34 -11.71 8.12
CA ALA A 33 13.01 -12.36 6.99
C ALA A 33 13.99 -13.43 7.48
N THR A 34 14.82 -13.10 8.48
CA THR A 34 15.85 -14.03 8.98
C THR A 34 15.36 -14.96 10.08
N GLN A 35 14.20 -14.66 10.69
CA GLN A 35 13.64 -15.33 11.87
C GLN A 35 14.60 -15.39 13.06
N LYS A 36 15.45 -14.36 13.20
CA LYS A 36 16.42 -14.18 14.29
C LYS A 36 16.20 -12.80 14.93
N PRO A 37 16.71 -12.56 16.15
CA PRO A 37 16.72 -11.22 16.72
C PRO A 37 17.37 -10.20 15.78
N VAL A 38 16.79 -9.01 15.70
CA VAL A 38 17.26 -7.92 14.82
C VAL A 38 18.69 -7.48 15.10
N GLY A 39 19.18 -7.70 16.33
CA GLY A 39 20.51 -7.28 16.76
C GLY A 39 20.61 -5.78 17.01
N ALA A 40 21.71 -5.37 17.64
CA ALA A 40 21.91 -3.98 18.03
C ALA A 40 22.16 -3.09 16.81
N ASN A 41 21.63 -1.86 16.85
CA ASN A 41 21.75 -0.84 15.81
C ASN A 41 21.26 -1.33 14.43
N SER A 42 20.19 -2.13 14.43
CA SER A 42 19.68 -2.79 13.23
C SER A 42 19.24 -1.81 12.13
N SER A 43 18.74 -0.63 12.52
CA SER A 43 18.49 0.49 11.60
C SER A 43 19.79 1.18 11.20
N LEU A 44 20.55 1.73 12.16
CA LEU A 44 21.72 2.56 11.89
C LEU A 44 22.80 1.90 11.02
N LYS A 45 22.99 0.58 11.13
CA LYS A 45 23.94 -0.19 10.30
C LYS A 45 23.62 -0.18 8.80
N THR A 46 22.43 0.27 8.43
CA THR A 46 21.92 0.25 7.05
C THR A 46 21.77 1.64 6.44
N TRP A 47 22.32 2.64 7.12
CA TRP A 47 22.40 4.03 6.68
C TRP A 47 23.85 4.49 6.73
N GLU A 48 24.26 5.37 5.82
CA GLU A 48 25.54 6.05 5.93
C GLU A 48 25.41 7.28 6.83
N ASN A 49 26.41 7.48 7.70
CA ASN A 49 26.54 8.66 8.55
C ASN A 49 25.24 8.94 9.36
N GLU A 50 24.69 10.16 9.24
CA GLU A 50 23.46 10.59 9.91
C GLU A 50 22.26 10.71 8.96
N GLU A 51 22.32 10.08 7.78
CA GLU A 51 21.25 10.16 6.76
C GLU A 51 19.89 9.66 7.29
N TRP A 52 19.90 8.74 8.25
CA TRP A 52 18.70 8.24 8.93
C TRP A 52 17.85 9.35 9.56
N LYS A 53 18.44 10.50 9.95
CA LYS A 53 17.69 11.65 10.49
C LYS A 53 16.75 12.28 9.44
N LEU A 54 17.04 12.04 8.15
CA LEU A 54 16.25 12.46 7.00
C LEU A 54 15.60 11.26 6.28
N GLY A 55 15.65 10.08 6.89
CA GLY A 55 15.39 8.79 6.26
C GLY A 55 13.92 8.41 6.09
N GLY A 56 12.98 9.35 6.23
CA GLY A 56 11.55 9.11 6.02
C GLY A 56 10.97 8.02 6.94
N GLY A 57 10.34 7.00 6.35
CA GLY A 57 9.70 5.90 7.06
C GLY A 57 8.38 6.30 7.74
N THR A 58 7.65 7.27 7.19
CA THR A 58 6.40 7.79 7.75
C THR A 58 5.26 6.76 7.71
N THR A 59 4.26 6.87 8.58
CA THR A 59 3.28 5.80 8.83
C THR A 59 1.84 6.29 8.65
N TRP A 60 1.49 6.61 7.41
CA TRP A 60 0.26 7.32 7.06
C TRP A 60 -0.86 6.43 6.50
N GLY A 61 -0.65 5.11 6.50
CA GLY A 61 -1.66 4.15 6.07
C GLY A 61 -2.53 3.65 7.22
N TRP A 62 -2.86 2.36 7.18
CA TRP A 62 -3.84 1.73 8.07
C TRP A 62 -3.18 0.92 9.19
N TYR A 63 -3.91 0.75 10.28
CA TYR A 63 -3.49 -0.01 11.46
C TYR A 63 -4.48 -1.14 11.71
N THR A 64 -4.00 -2.31 12.08
CA THR A 64 -4.83 -3.43 12.55
C THR A 64 -4.36 -3.92 13.91
N TYR A 65 -5.18 -4.68 14.63
CA TYR A 65 -4.90 -5.10 16.00
C TYR A 65 -5.43 -6.51 16.27
N ASP A 66 -4.59 -7.35 16.88
CA ASP A 66 -4.97 -8.65 17.41
C ASP A 66 -5.02 -8.59 18.95
N PRO A 67 -6.22 -8.65 19.56
CA PRO A 67 -6.37 -8.61 21.01
C PRO A 67 -5.83 -9.84 21.72
N GLN A 68 -5.75 -11.00 21.06
CA GLN A 68 -5.21 -12.22 21.68
C GLN A 68 -3.70 -12.15 21.83
N LEU A 69 -3.02 -11.49 20.90
CA LEU A 69 -1.58 -11.30 20.91
C LEU A 69 -1.17 -10.00 21.61
N ASN A 70 -2.12 -9.08 21.82
CA ASN A 70 -1.87 -7.70 22.22
C ASN A 70 -0.81 -7.04 21.31
N LEU A 71 -1.02 -7.19 19.99
CA LEU A 71 -0.15 -6.64 18.95
C LEU A 71 -0.97 -5.83 17.96
N PHE A 72 -0.50 -4.63 17.63
CA PHE A 72 -0.99 -3.86 16.50
C PHE A 72 0.03 -3.87 15.35
N TYR A 73 -0.48 -3.78 14.13
CA TYR A 73 0.28 -3.95 12.90
C TYR A 73 0.10 -2.75 12.00
N TYR A 74 1.19 -2.33 11.36
CA TYR A 74 1.20 -1.25 10.39
C TYR A 74 2.46 -1.32 9.52
N GLY A 75 2.46 -0.56 8.44
CA GLY A 75 3.57 -0.41 7.53
C GLY A 75 4.26 0.95 7.61
N SER A 76 5.58 0.98 7.52
CA SER A 76 6.36 2.22 7.34
C SER A 76 6.58 2.54 5.87
N GLY A 77 6.55 3.82 5.51
CA GLY A 77 6.73 4.33 4.16
C GLY A 77 8.18 4.43 3.69
N ASN A 78 8.37 5.27 2.67
CA ASN A 78 9.58 5.38 1.88
C ASN A 78 10.79 6.02 2.62
N PRO A 79 12.04 5.70 2.22
CA PRO A 79 13.26 6.12 2.93
C PRO A 79 13.70 7.57 2.64
N GLY A 80 12.77 8.53 2.70
CA GLY A 80 13.09 9.96 2.52
C GLY A 80 13.23 10.32 1.04
N THR A 81 14.45 10.67 0.61
CA THR A 81 14.70 11.05 -0.79
C THR A 81 14.44 9.89 -1.76
N TRP A 82 13.94 10.25 -2.94
CA TRP A 82 13.64 9.37 -4.06
C TRP A 82 14.86 9.00 -4.91
N ASN A 83 16.03 9.56 -4.59
CA ASN A 83 17.29 9.19 -5.20
C ASN A 83 18.06 8.19 -4.30
N PRO A 84 18.05 6.88 -4.63
CA PRO A 84 18.69 5.86 -3.80
C PRO A 84 20.22 6.04 -3.73
N SER A 85 20.84 6.67 -4.72
CA SER A 85 22.29 6.91 -4.75
C SER A 85 22.77 7.87 -3.64
N GLN A 86 21.87 8.65 -3.03
CA GLN A 86 22.19 9.53 -1.88
C GLN A 86 21.97 8.87 -0.52
N ARG A 87 21.58 7.58 -0.50
CA ARG A 87 21.27 6.85 0.73
C ARG A 87 21.59 5.36 0.60
N PRO A 88 22.85 4.99 0.34
CA PRO A 88 23.25 3.60 0.20
C PRO A 88 22.93 2.79 1.47
N GLY A 89 22.62 1.51 1.28
CA GLY A 89 22.25 0.56 2.33
C GLY A 89 20.77 0.19 2.34
N ASP A 90 20.40 -0.82 3.14
CA ASP A 90 19.03 -1.34 3.19
C ASP A 90 17.98 -0.29 3.66
N ASN A 91 18.43 0.82 4.26
CA ASN A 91 17.59 1.90 4.77
C ASN A 91 16.57 1.45 5.83
N LYS A 92 16.95 0.49 6.68
CA LYS A 92 16.06 -0.04 7.71
C LYS A 92 15.67 1.03 8.74
N TRP A 93 14.45 1.04 9.26
CA TRP A 93 13.34 0.16 8.93
C TRP A 93 12.25 0.90 8.13
N SER A 94 12.62 1.54 7.01
CA SER A 94 11.64 1.95 6.00
C SER A 94 11.01 0.73 5.31
N MET A 95 9.89 0.89 4.62
CA MET A 95 9.24 -0.18 3.84
C MET A 95 9.01 -1.48 4.65
N THR A 96 8.62 -1.36 5.91
CA THR A 96 8.62 -2.45 6.89
C THR A 96 7.23 -2.64 7.49
N ILE A 97 6.76 -3.88 7.52
CA ILE A 97 5.62 -4.29 8.34
C ILE A 97 6.12 -4.48 9.76
N PHE A 98 5.51 -3.78 10.71
CA PHE A 98 5.77 -3.90 12.14
C PHE A 98 4.63 -4.61 12.85
N ALA A 99 4.97 -5.36 13.90
CA ALA A 99 4.04 -5.76 14.95
C ALA A 99 4.53 -5.24 16.29
N ARG A 100 3.74 -4.41 16.96
CA ARG A 100 4.12 -3.73 18.20
C ARG A 100 3.10 -3.95 19.30
N ASN A 101 3.59 -3.99 20.53
CA ASN A 101 2.72 -3.94 21.69
C ASN A 101 2.14 -2.52 21.87
N PRO A 102 0.81 -2.35 21.99
CA PRO A 102 0.17 -1.02 22.06
C PRO A 102 0.48 -0.26 23.35
N ASP A 103 0.77 -0.97 24.45
CA ASP A 103 1.03 -0.36 25.76
C ASP A 103 2.42 0.27 25.84
N THR A 104 3.41 -0.38 25.21
CA THR A 104 4.84 -0.03 25.33
C THR A 104 5.44 0.53 24.04
N GLY A 105 4.85 0.24 22.88
CA GLY A 105 5.42 0.55 21.56
C GLY A 105 6.57 -0.37 21.12
N VAL A 106 6.99 -1.32 21.96
CA VAL A 106 8.08 -2.25 21.63
C VAL A 106 7.63 -3.22 20.54
N ALA A 107 8.45 -3.39 19.51
CA ALA A 107 8.17 -4.33 18.43
C ALA A 107 8.42 -5.79 18.84
N ALA A 108 7.45 -6.67 18.57
CA ALA A 108 7.63 -8.12 18.65
C ALA A 108 8.41 -8.64 17.43
N TRP A 109 8.07 -8.14 16.25
CA TRP A 109 8.77 -8.45 15.00
C TRP A 109 8.68 -7.32 13.98
N ALA A 110 9.58 -7.32 13.00
CA ALA A 110 9.64 -6.38 11.89
C ALA A 110 10.08 -7.10 10.59
N TYR A 111 9.37 -6.89 9.47
CA TYR A 111 9.70 -7.47 8.16
C TYR A 111 9.81 -6.39 7.09
N GLN A 112 11.01 -6.16 6.56
CA GLN A 112 11.24 -5.17 5.50
C GLN A 112 10.93 -5.75 4.12
N MET A 113 9.92 -5.21 3.45
CA MET A 113 9.41 -5.68 2.15
C MET A 113 10.30 -5.23 0.98
N THR A 114 10.73 -3.96 1.00
CA THR A 114 11.51 -3.32 -0.08
C THR A 114 12.80 -2.74 0.51
N PRO A 115 13.85 -3.56 0.74
CA PRO A 115 15.16 -3.04 1.16
C PRO A 115 15.77 -2.15 0.09
N HIS A 116 16.38 -1.03 0.51
CA HIS A 116 16.99 -0.04 -0.39
C HIS A 116 16.05 0.41 -1.53
N ASP A 117 14.85 0.86 -1.18
CA ASP A 117 13.83 1.26 -2.15
C ASP A 117 14.37 2.27 -3.18
N GLY A 118 14.11 2.00 -4.47
CA GLY A 118 14.48 2.87 -5.59
C GLY A 118 13.28 3.48 -6.32
N TRP A 119 12.05 3.31 -5.82
CA TRP A 119 10.84 3.54 -6.62
C TRP A 119 9.71 4.26 -5.91
N ASP A 120 9.88 4.63 -4.62
CA ASP A 120 8.82 5.17 -3.77
C ASP A 120 7.68 4.17 -3.50
N TYR A 121 8.01 2.90 -3.29
CA TYR A 121 7.02 1.89 -2.91
C TYR A 121 6.71 1.92 -1.42
N ASP A 122 6.07 2.99 -0.94
CA ASP A 122 5.66 3.12 0.46
C ASP A 122 5.03 1.84 1.00
N GLY A 123 5.64 1.28 2.04
CA GLY A 123 5.17 0.04 2.67
C GLY A 123 3.91 0.18 3.54
N ILE A 124 3.11 1.23 3.36
CA ILE A 124 2.09 1.71 4.34
C ILE A 124 0.74 1.00 4.26
N ASN A 125 0.57 0.09 3.30
CA ASN A 125 -0.72 -0.56 3.07
C ASN A 125 -1.25 -1.32 4.29
N GLU A 126 -2.55 -1.57 4.28
CA GLU A 126 -3.24 -2.28 5.34
C GLU A 126 -2.74 -3.73 5.49
N SER A 127 -2.61 -4.14 6.75
CA SER A 127 -2.22 -5.48 7.15
C SER A 127 -3.45 -6.25 7.64
N VAL A 128 -4.13 -6.97 6.74
CA VAL A 128 -5.40 -7.66 7.06
C VAL A 128 -5.12 -8.96 7.82
N LEU A 129 -5.69 -9.07 9.03
CA LEU A 129 -5.54 -10.26 9.86
C LEU A 129 -6.52 -11.35 9.40
N THR A 130 -6.00 -12.52 9.04
CA THR A 130 -6.75 -13.62 8.45
C THR A 130 -6.34 -14.97 9.03
N GLU A 131 -6.99 -16.04 8.57
CA GLU A 131 -6.56 -17.42 8.79
C GLU A 131 -6.38 -18.11 7.44
N ALA A 132 -5.16 -18.52 7.14
CA ALA A 132 -4.81 -19.17 5.87
C ALA A 132 -4.59 -20.68 6.06
N GLN A 133 -4.88 -21.46 5.02
CA GLN A 133 -4.49 -22.88 4.97
C GLN A 133 -3.11 -23.00 4.33
N ILE A 134 -2.13 -23.43 5.10
CA ILE A 134 -0.73 -23.51 4.66
C ILE A 134 -0.18 -24.88 5.07
N GLY A 135 0.19 -25.70 4.09
CA GLY A 135 0.69 -27.06 4.34
C GLY A 135 -0.31 -27.94 5.12
N GLY A 136 -1.61 -27.77 4.88
CA GLY A 136 -2.68 -28.50 5.59
C GLY A 136 -3.02 -27.99 6.99
N ASN A 137 -2.34 -26.95 7.48
CA ASN A 137 -2.61 -26.34 8.78
C ASN A 137 -3.31 -25.00 8.63
N THR A 138 -4.20 -24.67 9.58
CA THR A 138 -4.73 -23.31 9.72
C THR A 138 -3.71 -22.45 10.44
N VAL A 139 -3.21 -21.42 9.77
CA VAL A 139 -2.20 -20.51 10.32
C VAL A 139 -2.81 -19.13 10.55
N PRO A 140 -2.61 -18.52 11.73
CA PRO A 140 -2.99 -17.14 11.96
C PRO A 140 -2.10 -16.22 11.13
N THR A 141 -2.65 -15.64 10.08
CA THR A 141 -1.90 -14.85 9.11
C THR A 141 -2.21 -13.36 9.18
N LEU A 142 -1.30 -12.59 8.60
CA LEU A 142 -1.47 -11.22 8.18
C LEU A 142 -1.18 -11.18 6.68
N THR A 143 -2.09 -10.60 5.90
CA THR A 143 -1.92 -10.40 4.46
C THR A 143 -1.81 -8.91 4.15
N HIS A 144 -0.80 -8.54 3.37
CA HIS A 144 -0.47 -7.15 3.03
C HIS A 144 -0.26 -7.01 1.53
N PHE A 145 -1.07 -6.19 0.86
CA PHE A 145 -0.94 -5.88 -0.56
C PHE A 145 -0.13 -4.61 -0.72
N ASP A 146 1.15 -4.75 -1.04
CA ASP A 146 2.08 -3.63 -1.05
C ASP A 146 2.05 -2.86 -2.36
N ARG A 147 2.47 -1.59 -2.31
CA ARG A 147 2.72 -0.78 -3.51
C ARG A 147 3.63 -1.48 -4.50
N ASN A 148 4.63 -2.22 -4.03
CA ASN A 148 5.59 -2.88 -4.89
C ASN A 148 4.98 -4.02 -5.75
N GLY A 149 3.69 -4.33 -5.60
CA GLY A 149 2.98 -5.28 -6.45
C GLY A 149 3.01 -6.72 -5.95
N PHE A 150 3.57 -6.97 -4.76
CA PHE A 150 3.50 -8.26 -4.07
C PHE A 150 2.46 -8.23 -2.95
N ALA A 151 1.67 -9.30 -2.87
CA ALA A 151 0.83 -9.62 -1.73
C ALA A 151 1.62 -10.55 -0.81
N TYR A 152 1.99 -10.04 0.36
CA TYR A 152 2.75 -10.75 1.38
C TYR A 152 1.79 -11.45 2.35
N VAL A 153 2.06 -12.71 2.66
CA VAL A 153 1.36 -13.49 3.69
C VAL A 153 2.36 -13.87 4.76
N LEU A 154 2.18 -13.36 5.97
CA LEU A 154 3.07 -13.59 7.11
C LEU A 154 2.31 -14.31 8.24
N ASP A 155 3.01 -15.12 9.03
CA ASP A 155 2.50 -15.54 10.35
C ASP A 155 2.49 -14.32 11.26
N ARG A 156 1.31 -13.87 11.68
CA ARG A 156 1.17 -12.59 12.42
C ARG A 156 1.78 -12.63 13.82
N ARG A 157 2.13 -13.81 14.33
CA ARG A 157 2.77 -13.99 15.64
C ARG A 157 4.28 -13.77 15.59
N SER A 158 4.93 -14.18 14.49
CA SER A 158 6.40 -14.21 14.38
C SER A 158 6.97 -13.37 13.24
N GLY A 159 6.13 -12.84 12.34
CA GLY A 159 6.57 -12.12 11.15
C GLY A 159 7.22 -13.04 10.11
N LYS A 160 7.06 -14.37 10.22
CA LYS A 160 7.60 -15.32 9.25
C LYS A 160 6.88 -15.18 7.92
N LEU A 161 7.62 -14.94 6.85
CA LEU A 161 7.08 -14.97 5.50
C LEU A 161 6.63 -16.38 5.10
N LEU A 162 5.39 -16.51 4.63
CA LEU A 162 4.79 -17.79 4.25
C LEU A 162 4.49 -17.86 2.75
N ALA A 163 4.04 -16.74 2.16
CA ALA A 163 3.87 -16.58 0.72
C ALA A 163 4.08 -15.11 0.32
N ALA A 164 4.47 -14.88 -0.93
CA ALA A 164 4.63 -13.55 -1.50
C ALA A 164 4.43 -13.60 -3.01
N ASN A 165 3.23 -13.24 -3.46
CA ASN A 165 2.80 -13.43 -4.84
C ASN A 165 2.51 -12.09 -5.52
N LYS A 166 2.85 -11.98 -6.81
CA LYS A 166 2.48 -10.80 -7.61
C LYS A 166 0.96 -10.78 -7.76
N PHE A 167 0.32 -9.67 -7.40
CA PHE A 167 -1.11 -9.47 -7.66
C PHE A 167 -1.37 -8.65 -8.94
N ASP A 168 -0.31 -8.12 -9.55
CA ASP A 168 -0.30 -7.62 -10.92
C ASP A 168 0.75 -8.37 -11.76
N PRO A 169 0.37 -9.05 -12.86
CA PRO A 169 1.33 -9.76 -13.71
C PRO A 169 2.37 -8.85 -14.38
N THR A 170 2.17 -7.53 -14.47
CA THR A 170 3.14 -6.61 -15.12
C THR A 170 4.32 -6.24 -14.23
N VAL A 171 4.28 -6.56 -12.94
CA VAL A 171 5.35 -6.24 -11.97
C VAL A 171 6.69 -6.78 -12.46
N ASN A 172 7.67 -5.88 -12.66
CA ASN A 172 8.95 -6.22 -13.28
C ASN A 172 10.19 -5.72 -12.50
N TRP A 173 10.03 -4.90 -11.46
CA TRP A 173 11.16 -4.41 -10.64
C TRP A 173 11.88 -5.54 -9.88
N ALA A 174 11.16 -6.62 -9.57
CA ALA A 174 11.70 -7.85 -9.01
C ALA A 174 11.05 -9.07 -9.66
N GLU A 175 11.82 -10.14 -9.82
CA GLU A 175 11.33 -11.41 -10.38
C GLU A 175 10.34 -12.07 -9.42
N ARG A 176 10.72 -12.18 -8.15
CA ARG A 176 9.95 -12.78 -7.04
C ARG A 176 10.50 -12.30 -5.70
N ILE A 177 9.79 -12.63 -4.62
CA ILE A 177 10.36 -12.64 -3.27
C ILE A 177 10.91 -14.05 -3.00
N ASP A 178 12.18 -14.16 -2.63
CA ASP A 178 12.79 -15.42 -2.25
C ASP A 178 12.34 -15.79 -0.83
N LEU A 179 11.59 -16.88 -0.69
CA LEU A 179 11.05 -17.33 0.60
C LEU A 179 12.11 -17.87 1.57
N GLN A 180 13.31 -18.25 1.08
CA GLN A 180 14.41 -18.70 1.93
C GLN A 180 15.12 -17.52 2.59
N THR A 181 15.35 -16.45 1.83
CA THR A 181 16.04 -15.25 2.34
C THR A 181 15.07 -14.20 2.87
N GLY A 182 13.80 -14.26 2.48
CA GLY A 182 12.78 -13.25 2.74
C GLY A 182 12.96 -11.96 1.95
N ARG A 183 13.81 -11.92 0.93
CA ARG A 183 14.18 -10.69 0.18
C ARG A 183 13.73 -10.73 -1.29
N PRO A 184 13.48 -9.57 -1.92
CA PRO A 184 13.22 -9.50 -3.35
C PRO A 184 14.46 -9.87 -4.17
N LEU A 185 14.25 -10.64 -5.25
CA LEU A 185 15.24 -10.79 -6.31
C LEU A 185 15.07 -9.65 -7.31
N VAL A 186 15.78 -8.54 -7.06
CA VAL A 186 15.66 -7.29 -7.82
C VAL A 186 16.16 -7.47 -9.26
N THR A 187 15.37 -7.00 -10.22
CA THR A 187 15.75 -6.92 -11.63
C THR A 187 16.71 -5.75 -11.81
N ALA A 188 18.00 -6.03 -12.04
CA ALA A 188 19.05 -5.01 -12.09
C ALA A 188 18.75 -3.86 -13.07
N SER A 189 18.15 -4.15 -14.23
CA SER A 189 17.79 -3.14 -15.23
C SER A 189 16.62 -2.23 -14.84
N LYS A 190 15.96 -2.51 -13.71
CA LYS A 190 14.85 -1.73 -13.16
C LYS A 190 15.22 -0.98 -11.88
N MET A 191 16.41 -1.21 -11.32
CA MET A 191 16.93 -0.37 -10.24
C MET A 191 17.17 1.05 -10.75
N THR A 192 16.71 2.05 -9.99
CA THR A 192 16.96 3.45 -10.35
C THR A 192 18.32 3.88 -9.83
N GLN A 193 18.99 4.74 -10.58
CA GLN A 193 20.33 5.24 -10.26
C GLN A 193 20.43 6.70 -10.69
N ALA A 194 21.20 7.50 -9.97
CA ALA A 194 21.35 8.93 -10.24
C ALA A 194 21.67 9.20 -11.72
N ASP A 195 21.04 10.24 -12.26
CA ASP A 195 21.27 10.79 -13.59
C ASP A 195 21.01 9.82 -14.76
N THR A 196 20.37 8.68 -14.51
CA THR A 196 19.89 7.74 -15.53
C THR A 196 18.37 7.69 -15.52
N ASN A 197 17.75 7.83 -16.70
CA ASN A 197 16.32 7.61 -16.84
C ASN A 197 16.04 6.11 -17.05
N THR A 198 15.64 5.43 -15.97
CA THR A 198 15.26 4.02 -15.99
C THR A 198 13.82 3.90 -16.49
N LYS A 199 13.63 3.17 -17.60
CA LYS A 199 12.34 3.13 -18.33
C LYS A 199 11.49 1.90 -18.03
N ASN A 200 10.18 2.04 -18.22
CA ASN A 200 9.19 0.95 -18.18
C ASN A 200 9.24 0.14 -16.87
N ILE A 201 9.37 0.81 -15.73
CA ILE A 201 9.31 0.20 -14.41
C ILE A 201 7.85 -0.05 -14.06
N CYS A 202 7.53 -1.27 -13.61
CA CYS A 202 6.20 -1.62 -13.16
C CYS A 202 6.27 -2.26 -11.76
N PRO A 203 5.48 -1.78 -10.79
CA PRO A 203 4.50 -0.68 -10.93
C PRO A 203 5.14 0.72 -10.99
N ALA A 204 4.33 1.76 -11.22
CA ALA A 204 4.75 3.16 -11.00
C ALA A 204 4.90 3.48 -9.50
N ALA A 205 5.41 4.67 -9.15
CA ALA A 205 5.55 5.13 -7.75
C ALA A 205 4.21 5.19 -6.97
N GLN A 206 3.08 5.36 -7.68
CA GLN A 206 1.74 5.18 -7.10
C GLN A 206 1.45 3.73 -6.63
N GLY A 207 2.31 2.79 -6.99
CA GLY A 207 2.22 1.37 -6.69
C GLY A 207 1.22 0.62 -7.57
N ALA A 208 1.24 -0.71 -7.49
CA ALA A 208 0.19 -1.57 -8.05
C ALA A 208 -1.12 -1.44 -7.24
N LYS A 209 -1.05 -0.86 -6.04
CA LYS A 209 -2.16 -0.46 -5.18
C LYS A 209 -1.64 0.68 -4.31
N ASN A 210 -2.47 1.66 -3.96
CA ASN A 210 -2.09 2.79 -3.10
C ASN A 210 -2.87 2.71 -1.78
N MET A 211 -3.27 3.84 -1.18
CA MET A 211 -3.96 3.90 0.11
C MET A 211 -5.28 3.10 0.19
N GLN A 212 -5.93 2.78 -0.93
CA GLN A 212 -7.21 2.09 -0.93
C GLN A 212 -7.10 0.70 -0.28
N PRO A 213 -7.88 0.35 0.76
CA PRO A 213 -7.77 -0.94 1.43
C PRO A 213 -8.43 -2.07 0.64
N VAL A 214 -7.96 -3.32 0.81
CA VAL A 214 -8.68 -4.52 0.34
C VAL A 214 -9.85 -4.89 1.27
N SER A 215 -10.78 -5.69 0.76
CA SER A 215 -11.70 -6.50 1.59
C SER A 215 -11.38 -7.98 1.49
N TYR A 216 -11.87 -8.76 2.46
CA TYR A 216 -11.63 -10.19 2.57
C TYR A 216 -12.93 -10.91 2.93
N ASP A 217 -13.15 -12.07 2.33
CA ASP A 217 -14.22 -12.98 2.74
C ASP A 217 -13.64 -14.29 3.26
N ALA A 218 -13.88 -14.59 4.54
CA ALA A 218 -13.38 -15.79 5.20
C ALA A 218 -13.99 -17.10 4.67
N LYS A 219 -15.19 -17.06 4.06
CA LYS A 219 -15.87 -18.23 3.49
C LYS A 219 -15.17 -18.70 2.22
N THR A 220 -14.88 -17.76 1.32
CA THR A 220 -14.17 -18.03 0.06
C THR A 220 -12.66 -17.99 0.21
N ARG A 221 -12.15 -17.36 1.28
CA ARG A 221 -10.74 -17.04 1.55
C ARG A 221 -10.09 -16.18 0.46
N LEU A 222 -10.90 -15.40 -0.25
CA LEU A 222 -10.44 -14.50 -1.29
C LEU A 222 -10.34 -13.07 -0.77
N PHE A 223 -9.32 -12.38 -1.27
CA PHE A 223 -9.19 -10.94 -1.15
C PHE A 223 -9.79 -10.26 -2.38
N TYR A 224 -10.39 -9.10 -2.15
CA TYR A 224 -10.92 -8.24 -3.20
C TYR A 224 -10.16 -6.93 -3.13
N ALA A 225 -9.44 -6.59 -4.19
CA ALA A 225 -8.50 -5.50 -4.19
C ALA A 225 -8.76 -4.55 -5.36
N GLY A 226 -8.95 -3.27 -5.05
CA GLY A 226 -8.85 -2.19 -6.01
C GLY A 226 -7.37 -1.90 -6.30
N THR A 227 -6.91 -2.24 -7.50
CA THR A 227 -5.52 -2.12 -7.92
C THR A 227 -5.35 -1.03 -8.98
N ASN A 228 -4.13 -0.56 -9.09
CA ASN A 228 -3.63 0.21 -10.22
C ASN A 228 -2.99 -0.75 -11.23
N HIS A 229 -2.91 -0.35 -12.49
CA HIS A 229 -2.28 -1.09 -13.58
C HIS A 229 -1.43 -0.13 -14.42
N ILE A 230 -0.36 0.37 -13.80
CA ILE A 230 0.40 1.53 -14.28
C ILE A 230 1.90 1.31 -14.09
N CYS A 231 2.69 1.89 -14.99
CA CYS A 231 4.14 1.84 -15.02
C CYS A 231 4.74 3.24 -15.12
N MET A 232 6.06 3.35 -15.04
CA MET A 232 6.75 4.63 -15.09
C MET A 232 8.11 4.60 -15.77
N ASP A 233 8.51 5.77 -16.25
CA ASP A 233 9.90 6.15 -16.47
C ASP A 233 10.35 7.01 -15.27
N TYR A 234 11.56 6.77 -14.77
CA TYR A 234 12.06 7.36 -13.53
C TYR A 234 13.50 7.82 -13.66
N GLN A 235 13.74 9.11 -13.41
CA GLN A 235 15.09 9.69 -13.42
C GLN A 235 15.39 10.36 -12.07
N PRO A 236 16.20 9.74 -11.21
CA PRO A 236 16.65 10.37 -9.97
C PRO A 236 17.69 11.45 -10.23
N PHE A 237 17.72 12.47 -9.38
CA PHE A 237 18.74 13.52 -9.37
C PHE A 237 19.10 13.90 -7.93
N THR A 238 20.30 14.47 -7.76
CA THR A 238 20.77 14.92 -6.44
C THR A 238 19.91 16.08 -5.94
N VAL A 239 19.46 16.01 -4.69
CA VAL A 239 18.64 17.05 -4.05
C VAL A 239 19.20 17.38 -2.68
N LYS A 240 19.25 18.67 -2.33
CA LYS A 240 19.68 19.12 -1.01
C LYS A 240 18.50 19.23 -0.08
N TYR A 241 18.65 18.73 1.14
CA TYR A 241 17.64 18.91 2.17
C TYR A 241 17.58 20.36 2.65
N LYS A 242 16.35 20.88 2.80
CA LYS A 242 16.06 22.12 3.50
C LYS A 242 14.74 21.95 4.24
N SER A 243 14.75 22.20 5.55
CA SER A 243 13.54 22.07 6.37
C SER A 243 12.40 22.93 5.82
N GLY A 244 11.20 22.34 5.72
CA GLY A 244 10.02 22.97 5.14
C GLY A 244 9.92 22.91 3.61
N PHE A 245 10.91 22.35 2.90
CA PHE A 245 10.90 22.19 1.45
C PHE A 245 10.83 20.71 1.05
N PRO A 246 10.26 20.37 -0.12
CA PRO A 246 10.23 19.00 -0.63
C PRO A 246 11.64 18.40 -0.78
N TYR A 247 11.80 17.16 -0.33
CA TYR A 247 13.05 16.40 -0.43
C TYR A 247 12.84 15.14 -1.28
N VAL A 248 12.46 15.35 -2.55
CA VAL A 248 12.14 14.27 -3.50
C VAL A 248 13.43 13.83 -4.21
N GLY A 249 13.85 14.52 -5.27
CA GLY A 249 15.06 14.14 -6.04
C GLY A 249 14.79 13.15 -7.17
N ALA A 250 13.64 13.22 -7.83
CA ALA A 250 13.32 12.43 -9.01
C ALA A 250 12.32 13.14 -9.92
N THR A 251 12.41 12.86 -11.20
CA THR A 251 11.39 13.17 -12.22
C THR A 251 10.75 11.86 -12.67
N VAL A 252 9.42 11.83 -12.72
CA VAL A 252 8.65 10.62 -13.04
C VAL A 252 7.65 10.93 -14.14
N SER A 253 7.49 9.99 -15.07
CA SER A 253 6.40 9.98 -16.05
C SER A 253 5.64 8.66 -15.91
N MET A 254 4.33 8.72 -15.67
CA MET A 254 3.50 7.53 -15.49
C MET A 254 2.60 7.26 -16.70
N PHE A 255 2.35 5.98 -16.97
CA PHE A 255 1.52 5.53 -18.09
C PHE A 255 0.82 4.19 -17.78
N PRO A 256 -0.28 3.84 -18.48
CA PRO A 256 -0.92 2.54 -18.38
C PRO A 256 0.06 1.39 -18.67
N ALA A 257 0.01 0.31 -17.91
CA ALA A 257 1.01 -0.76 -18.01
C ALA A 257 1.01 -1.51 -19.36
N ASP A 258 -0.14 -1.53 -20.03
CA ASP A 258 -0.35 -2.10 -21.36
C ASP A 258 -0.26 -1.06 -22.50
N ASN A 259 0.01 0.21 -22.17
CA ASN A 259 -0.16 1.37 -23.07
C ASN A 259 -1.55 1.48 -23.70
N GLY A 260 -2.55 0.83 -23.09
CA GLY A 260 -3.95 0.88 -23.49
C GLY A 260 -4.77 1.78 -22.58
N ASP A 261 -6.07 1.48 -22.48
CA ASP A 261 -7.01 2.28 -21.73
C ASP A 261 -7.19 1.83 -20.28
N VAL A 262 -6.54 0.74 -19.85
CA VAL A 262 -6.70 0.17 -18.50
C VAL A 262 -5.65 0.73 -17.55
N ARG A 263 -6.08 1.50 -16.56
CA ARG A 263 -5.21 2.02 -15.49
C ARG A 263 -5.51 1.42 -14.13
N GLY A 264 -6.64 0.73 -13.98
CA GLY A 264 -7.05 0.13 -12.71
C GLY A 264 -7.80 -1.17 -12.90
N ARG A 265 -7.84 -1.97 -11.84
CA ARG A 265 -8.55 -3.25 -11.83
C ARG A 265 -9.16 -3.53 -10.48
N LEU A 266 -10.35 -4.12 -10.44
CA LEU A 266 -10.84 -4.83 -9.26
C LEU A 266 -10.55 -6.32 -9.47
N ILE A 267 -9.79 -6.92 -8.56
CA ILE A 267 -9.44 -8.36 -8.64
C ILE A 267 -10.03 -9.14 -7.47
N ALA A 268 -10.36 -10.41 -7.72
CA ALA A 268 -10.50 -11.42 -6.67
C ALA A 268 -9.24 -12.29 -6.65
N PHE A 269 -8.54 -12.33 -5.52
CA PHE A 269 -7.19 -12.87 -5.42
C PHE A 269 -7.04 -13.81 -4.23
N ASP A 270 -6.46 -14.98 -4.48
CA ASP A 270 -5.98 -15.87 -3.42
C ASP A 270 -4.52 -15.52 -3.10
N SER A 271 -4.30 -14.92 -1.93
CA SER A 271 -2.97 -14.48 -1.51
C SER A 271 -1.96 -15.61 -1.27
N VAL A 272 -2.43 -16.81 -0.95
CA VAL A 272 -1.56 -17.96 -0.67
C VAL A 272 -1.08 -18.58 -1.97
N THR A 273 -1.99 -18.82 -2.92
CA THR A 273 -1.66 -19.46 -4.20
C THR A 273 -1.18 -18.48 -5.26
N GLY A 274 -1.47 -17.18 -5.10
CA GLY A 274 -1.17 -16.14 -6.08
C GLY A 274 -2.14 -16.11 -7.27
N GLN A 275 -3.25 -16.84 -7.20
CA GLN A 275 -4.21 -16.93 -8.30
C GLN A 275 -5.20 -15.77 -8.28
N THR A 276 -5.29 -15.04 -9.39
CA THR A 276 -6.42 -14.15 -9.68
C THR A 276 -7.58 -14.96 -10.24
N LYS A 277 -8.71 -15.00 -9.54
CA LYS A 277 -9.91 -15.74 -9.94
C LYS A 277 -10.67 -15.04 -11.06
N TRP A 278 -10.83 -13.73 -10.95
CA TRP A 278 -11.44 -12.87 -11.95
C TRP A 278 -10.93 -11.44 -11.78
N THR A 279 -11.13 -10.63 -12.83
CA THR A 279 -10.71 -9.23 -12.91
C THR A 279 -11.81 -8.41 -13.58
N ILE A 280 -12.07 -7.21 -13.05
CA ILE A 280 -12.81 -6.14 -13.73
C ILE A 280 -11.79 -5.05 -14.08
N ASN A 281 -11.63 -4.75 -15.37
CA ASN A 281 -10.76 -3.66 -15.81
C ASN A 281 -11.50 -2.33 -15.78
N GLU A 282 -10.82 -1.27 -15.32
CA GLU A 282 -11.35 0.08 -15.23
C GLU A 282 -10.45 1.06 -15.98
N PRO A 283 -11.04 2.11 -16.61
CA PRO A 283 -10.29 3.06 -17.42
C PRO A 283 -9.29 3.88 -16.59
N PHE A 284 -9.60 4.10 -15.31
CA PHE A 284 -8.76 4.76 -14.33
C PHE A 284 -8.42 3.81 -13.18
N GLN A 285 -7.42 4.17 -12.37
CA GLN A 285 -7.06 3.41 -11.17
C GLN A 285 -8.29 3.17 -10.28
N VAL A 286 -8.40 1.98 -9.66
CA VAL A 286 -9.43 1.72 -8.64
C VAL A 286 -8.89 2.21 -7.30
N TYR A 287 -9.13 3.49 -7.02
CA TYR A 287 -8.63 4.21 -5.84
C TYR A 287 -9.59 4.20 -4.64
N SER A 288 -10.68 3.45 -4.72
CA SER A 288 -11.55 3.16 -3.58
C SER A 288 -11.25 1.77 -3.03
N GLY A 289 -11.38 1.60 -1.71
CA GLY A 289 -11.31 0.26 -1.11
C GLY A 289 -12.63 -0.48 -1.32
N PRO A 290 -12.66 -1.69 -1.90
CA PRO A 290 -13.89 -2.46 -2.03
C PRO A 290 -14.41 -2.93 -0.68
N LEU A 291 -15.74 -2.97 -0.53
CA LEU A 291 -16.45 -3.56 0.62
C LEU A 291 -17.17 -4.84 0.16
N THR A 292 -16.89 -5.98 0.80
CA THR A 292 -17.63 -7.24 0.61
C THR A 292 -18.69 -7.42 1.69
N THR A 293 -19.78 -8.12 1.37
CA THR A 293 -20.85 -8.42 2.33
C THR A 293 -21.31 -9.88 2.20
N ASP A 294 -21.95 -10.40 3.24
CA ASP A 294 -22.50 -11.76 3.29
C ASP A 294 -23.55 -12.06 2.20
N GLY A 295 -24.10 -11.03 1.55
CA GLY A 295 -24.98 -11.17 0.39
C GLY A 295 -24.28 -11.61 -0.89
N GLY A 296 -22.96 -11.82 -0.88
CA GLY A 296 -22.20 -12.16 -2.08
C GLY A 296 -21.96 -10.97 -3.00
N LEU A 297 -21.91 -9.76 -2.44
CA LEU A 297 -21.79 -8.50 -3.18
C LEU A 297 -20.50 -7.76 -2.80
N ILE A 298 -19.91 -7.10 -3.80
CA ILE A 298 -18.78 -6.19 -3.65
C ILE A 298 -19.23 -4.79 -4.06
N PHE A 299 -18.96 -3.82 -3.20
CA PHE A 299 -19.24 -2.40 -3.42
C PHE A 299 -17.92 -1.66 -3.61
N TYR A 300 -17.77 -0.90 -4.69
CA TYR A 300 -16.59 -0.08 -4.93
C TYR A 300 -16.93 1.16 -5.75
N GLY A 301 -16.02 2.12 -5.76
CA GLY A 301 -16.11 3.34 -6.56
C GLY A 301 -14.96 3.50 -7.55
N THR A 302 -15.20 4.24 -8.62
CA THR A 302 -14.19 4.54 -9.65
C THR A 302 -13.88 6.04 -9.69
N LEU A 303 -12.70 6.39 -10.23
CA LEU A 303 -12.25 7.78 -10.32
C LEU A 303 -13.12 8.64 -11.25
N ASP A 304 -13.78 8.03 -12.24
CA ASP A 304 -14.75 8.67 -13.12
C ASP A 304 -16.17 8.76 -12.53
N GLY A 305 -16.36 8.40 -11.25
CA GLY A 305 -17.58 8.73 -10.48
C GLY A 305 -18.62 7.62 -10.39
N TRP A 306 -18.35 6.41 -10.90
CA TRP A 306 -19.27 5.29 -10.78
C TRP A 306 -19.15 4.61 -9.43
N PHE A 307 -20.25 4.57 -8.69
CA PHE A 307 -20.48 3.57 -7.65
C PHE A 307 -20.95 2.28 -8.31
N LYS A 308 -20.24 1.17 -8.10
CA LYS A 308 -20.51 -0.12 -8.73
C LYS A 308 -20.72 -1.20 -7.67
N VAL A 309 -21.64 -2.11 -7.98
CA VAL A 309 -21.90 -3.32 -7.21
C VAL A 309 -21.66 -4.52 -8.10
N ALA A 310 -20.75 -5.40 -7.71
CA ALA A 310 -20.39 -6.60 -8.45
C ALA A 310 -20.73 -7.88 -7.67
N ASP A 311 -21.06 -8.94 -8.41
CA ASP A 311 -21.18 -10.28 -7.87
C ASP A 311 -19.80 -10.79 -7.42
N GLN A 312 -19.72 -11.26 -6.19
CA GLN A 312 -18.46 -11.65 -5.56
C GLN A 312 -17.84 -12.91 -6.19
N ALA A 313 -18.66 -13.82 -6.71
CA ALA A 313 -18.19 -15.09 -7.26
C ALA A 313 -17.62 -14.93 -8.67
N THR A 314 -18.20 -14.03 -9.47
CA THR A 314 -17.96 -13.91 -10.92
C THR A 314 -17.32 -12.58 -11.34
N GLY A 315 -17.39 -11.54 -10.52
CA GLY A 315 -16.96 -10.18 -10.88
C GLY A 315 -17.95 -9.47 -11.83
N LYS A 316 -19.13 -10.03 -12.09
CA LYS A 316 -20.13 -9.38 -12.94
C LYS A 316 -20.70 -8.14 -12.23
N VAL A 317 -20.61 -6.97 -12.86
CA VAL A 317 -21.30 -5.76 -12.37
C VAL A 317 -22.81 -5.96 -12.47
N LEU A 318 -23.50 -5.84 -11.33
CA LEU A 318 -24.95 -6.03 -11.17
C LEU A 318 -25.70 -4.69 -11.10
N TYR A 319 -25.05 -3.66 -10.56
CA TYR A 319 -25.62 -2.32 -10.42
C TYR A 319 -24.52 -1.27 -10.56
N GLN A 320 -24.89 -0.11 -11.10
CA GLN A 320 -24.03 1.05 -11.12
C GLN A 320 -24.86 2.34 -10.98
N PHE A 321 -24.28 3.33 -10.31
CA PHE A 321 -24.85 4.67 -10.15
C PHE A 321 -23.76 5.72 -10.33
N HIS A 322 -24.03 6.72 -11.16
CA HIS A 322 -23.09 7.81 -11.38
C HIS A 322 -23.23 8.86 -10.28
N THR A 323 -22.21 8.99 -9.43
CA THR A 323 -22.17 9.97 -8.34
C THR A 323 -21.74 11.34 -8.87
N PRO A 324 -21.89 12.43 -8.09
CA PRO A 324 -21.54 13.78 -8.55
C PRO A 324 -20.05 14.02 -8.85
N SER A 325 -19.15 13.19 -8.34
CA SER A 325 -17.69 13.31 -8.45
C SER A 325 -17.02 11.93 -8.34
N GLY A 326 -15.77 11.80 -8.78
CA GLY A 326 -14.95 10.60 -8.62
C GLY A 326 -14.86 10.11 -7.19
N ILE A 327 -14.66 8.80 -7.01
CA ILE A 327 -14.69 8.16 -5.71
C ILE A 327 -13.30 7.65 -5.36
N ILE A 328 -12.71 8.25 -4.32
CA ILE A 328 -11.50 7.75 -3.63
C ILE A 328 -11.81 7.23 -2.22
N SER A 329 -13.07 7.30 -1.80
CA SER A 329 -13.49 6.85 -0.47
C SER A 329 -13.83 5.35 -0.47
N ASN A 330 -13.87 4.77 0.73
CA ASN A 330 -14.23 3.37 0.92
C ASN A 330 -15.71 3.28 1.25
N PRO A 331 -16.51 2.45 0.55
CA PRO A 331 -17.88 2.19 0.95
C PRO A 331 -17.95 1.56 2.34
N ILE A 332 -18.95 1.94 3.11
CA ILE A 332 -19.31 1.32 4.39
C ILE A 332 -20.75 0.80 4.32
N THR A 333 -21.11 -0.13 5.21
CA THR A 333 -22.51 -0.54 5.40
C THR A 333 -22.91 -0.50 6.87
N TYR A 334 -24.18 -0.20 7.13
CA TYR A 334 -24.75 -0.16 8.47
C TYR A 334 -26.25 -0.48 8.43
N THR A 335 -26.87 -0.66 9.60
CA THR A 335 -28.32 -0.83 9.71
C THR A 335 -28.93 0.33 10.48
N HIS A 336 -30.14 0.72 10.08
CA HIS A 336 -30.96 1.68 10.80
C HIS A 336 -32.43 1.26 10.68
N ASN A 337 -33.13 1.11 11.81
CA ASN A 337 -34.52 0.64 11.89
C ASN A 337 -34.78 -0.67 11.10
N GLY A 338 -33.86 -1.64 11.20
CA GLY A 338 -33.98 -2.94 10.54
C GLY A 338 -33.66 -2.93 9.03
N LYS A 339 -33.30 -1.78 8.46
CA LYS A 339 -32.95 -1.64 7.04
C LYS A 339 -31.44 -1.47 6.88
N GLN A 340 -30.84 -2.18 5.93
CA GLN A 340 -29.42 -2.06 5.60
C GLN A 340 -29.19 -0.88 4.63
N TYR A 341 -28.13 -0.13 4.89
CA TYR A 341 -27.68 0.99 4.08
C TYR A 341 -26.22 0.77 3.65
N VAL A 342 -25.87 1.27 2.48
CA VAL A 342 -24.48 1.39 2.01
C VAL A 342 -24.20 2.87 1.79
N ALA A 343 -23.06 3.37 2.26
CA ALA A 343 -22.70 4.78 2.14
C ALA A 343 -21.26 4.95 1.67
N LEU A 344 -21.00 6.03 0.92
CA LEU A 344 -19.66 6.40 0.44
C LEU A 344 -19.58 7.91 0.15
N LEU A 345 -18.39 8.47 0.20
CA LEU A 345 -18.11 9.87 -0.17
C LEU A 345 -17.73 9.96 -1.66
N SER A 346 -18.38 10.89 -2.36
CA SER A 346 -18.08 11.28 -3.73
C SER A 346 -17.34 12.62 -3.71
N GLY A 347 -16.14 12.65 -4.27
CA GLY A 347 -15.19 13.75 -4.18
C GLY A 347 -13.80 13.29 -4.61
N VAL A 348 -13.47 13.50 -5.88
CA VAL A 348 -12.21 13.05 -6.45
C VAL A 348 -11.04 13.89 -5.92
N GLY A 349 -9.88 13.24 -5.74
CA GLY A 349 -8.69 13.88 -5.20
C GLY A 349 -7.56 12.89 -5.00
N GLY A 350 -6.71 13.16 -4.01
CA GLY A 350 -5.50 12.36 -3.77
C GLY A 350 -4.53 12.42 -4.95
N TRP A 351 -3.53 11.53 -4.94
CA TRP A 351 -2.47 11.58 -5.96
C TRP A 351 -2.99 11.26 -7.37
N ALA A 352 -3.96 10.34 -7.50
CA ALA A 352 -4.53 9.96 -8.79
C ALA A 352 -5.30 11.09 -9.50
N ALA A 353 -5.73 12.13 -8.80
CA ALA A 353 -6.45 13.25 -9.40
C ALA A 353 -5.81 14.61 -9.07
N ILE A 354 -4.51 14.63 -8.74
CA ILE A 354 -3.81 15.84 -8.31
C ILE A 354 -3.83 16.94 -9.38
N GLY A 355 -3.86 16.56 -10.67
CA GLY A 355 -4.02 17.51 -11.78
C GLY A 355 -5.31 18.32 -11.70
N LEU A 356 -6.42 17.64 -11.40
CA LEU A 356 -7.72 18.28 -11.21
C LEU A 356 -7.78 19.09 -9.90
N ALA A 357 -7.24 18.52 -8.81
CA ALA A 357 -7.29 19.14 -7.48
C ALA A 357 -6.47 20.42 -7.37
N GLU A 358 -5.31 20.47 -8.01
CA GLU A 358 -4.35 21.59 -7.90
C GLU A 358 -4.24 22.42 -9.19
N GLY A 359 -5.02 22.09 -10.23
CA GLY A 359 -4.99 22.80 -11.52
C GLY A 359 -3.69 22.63 -12.32
N LEU A 360 -3.04 21.47 -12.17
CA LEU A 360 -1.78 21.14 -12.86
C LEU A 360 -2.06 20.58 -14.26
N THR A 361 -1.18 20.87 -15.22
CA THR A 361 -1.44 20.56 -16.64
C THR A 361 -0.27 19.90 -17.36
N GLN A 362 0.96 20.02 -16.86
CA GLN A 362 2.12 19.41 -17.50
C GLN A 362 2.23 17.94 -17.11
N GLY A 363 2.54 17.06 -18.06
CA GLY A 363 2.51 15.61 -17.82
C GLY A 363 3.42 15.10 -16.70
N THR A 364 4.53 15.79 -16.43
CA THR A 364 5.48 15.45 -15.35
C THR A 364 5.17 16.14 -14.01
N GLU A 365 4.23 17.10 -13.97
CA GLU A 365 3.74 17.69 -12.72
C GLU A 365 3.02 16.63 -11.88
N GLY A 366 2.85 16.92 -10.59
CA GLY A 366 2.25 15.97 -9.65
C GLY A 366 3.00 14.63 -9.59
N LEU A 367 4.33 14.68 -9.76
CA LEU A 367 5.21 13.51 -9.79
C LEU A 367 4.79 12.48 -10.87
N GLY A 368 4.41 12.96 -12.05
CA GLY A 368 4.02 12.15 -13.21
C GLY A 368 2.56 11.71 -13.25
N ALA A 369 1.79 11.95 -12.18
CA ALA A 369 0.39 11.55 -12.11
C ALA A 369 -0.51 12.36 -13.06
N VAL A 370 -0.17 13.63 -13.30
CA VAL A 370 -0.96 14.53 -14.16
C VAL A 370 -1.05 13.99 -15.59
N GLY A 371 0.06 13.48 -16.14
CA GLY A 371 0.07 12.86 -17.47
C GLY A 371 -0.75 11.57 -17.55
N LEU A 372 -0.68 10.73 -16.51
CA LEU A 372 -1.39 9.44 -16.45
C LEU A 372 -2.91 9.61 -16.50
N THR A 373 -3.43 10.64 -15.83
CA THR A 373 -4.87 10.89 -15.67
C THR A 373 -5.31 12.21 -16.32
N HIS A 374 -4.63 12.65 -17.39
CA HIS A 374 -4.92 13.92 -18.06
C HIS A 374 -6.37 14.04 -18.56
N SER A 375 -6.99 12.92 -18.94
CA SER A 375 -8.39 12.87 -19.41
C SER A 375 -9.42 12.74 -18.28
N LEU A 376 -9.00 12.64 -17.00
CA LEU A 376 -9.93 12.43 -15.89
C LEU A 376 -10.94 13.58 -15.75
N GLY A 377 -10.52 14.81 -16.06
CA GLY A 377 -11.39 16.00 -16.03
C GLY A 377 -12.55 15.97 -17.04
N ASP A 378 -12.48 15.11 -18.06
CA ASP A 378 -13.59 14.94 -19.02
C ASP A 378 -14.75 14.14 -18.42
N TYR A 379 -14.50 13.39 -17.35
CA TYR A 379 -15.48 12.49 -16.71
C TYR A 379 -15.97 13.01 -15.36
N THR A 380 -15.17 13.81 -14.66
CA THR A 380 -15.48 14.22 -13.30
C THR A 380 -14.92 15.59 -12.94
N ASN A 381 -15.49 16.17 -11.89
CA ASN A 381 -15.04 17.42 -11.26
C ASN A 381 -14.84 17.20 -9.76
N LEU A 382 -14.22 18.16 -9.07
CA LEU A 382 -14.12 18.14 -7.60
C LEU A 382 -15.51 18.08 -6.95
N GLY A 383 -15.58 17.47 -5.76
CA GLY A 383 -16.83 17.27 -5.04
C GLY A 383 -16.62 16.99 -3.56
N GLY A 384 -17.72 16.80 -2.84
CA GLY A 384 -17.71 16.58 -1.39
C GLY A 384 -19.06 16.15 -0.85
N THR A 385 -19.62 15.07 -1.40
CA THR A 385 -20.99 14.61 -1.11
C THR A 385 -20.99 13.22 -0.49
N LEU A 386 -21.73 13.03 0.61
CA LEU A 386 -22.04 11.70 1.13
C LEU A 386 -23.24 11.12 0.38
N MET A 387 -23.04 9.96 -0.23
CA MET A 387 -24.09 9.18 -0.90
C MET A 387 -24.52 8.04 0.01
N VAL A 388 -25.83 7.81 0.15
CA VAL A 388 -26.40 6.72 0.94
C VAL A 388 -27.42 5.96 0.09
N PHE A 389 -27.30 4.64 0.04
CA PHE A 389 -28.09 3.73 -0.78
C PHE A 389 -28.78 2.69 0.11
N SER A 390 -30.00 2.31 -0.25
CA SER A 390 -30.72 1.16 0.32
C SER A 390 -31.69 0.61 -0.73
N LEU A 391 -32.14 -0.63 -0.58
CA LEU A 391 -33.32 -1.12 -1.29
C LEU A 391 -34.57 -0.33 -0.86
N GLU A 392 -35.66 -0.36 -1.63
CA GLU A 392 -36.93 0.31 -1.25
C GLU A 392 -37.59 -0.31 -0.02
#